data_AF-A0A7W9SLW1-F1
#
_entry.id   AF-A0A7W9SLW1-F1
#
_cell.length_a   1.000
_cell.length_b   1.000
_cell.length_c   1.000
_cell.angle_alpha   90.00
_cell.angle_beta   90.00
_cell.angle_gamma   90.00
#
_symmetry.space_group_name_H-M   'P 1'
#
loop_
_entity.id
_entity.type
_entity.pdbx_description
1 polymer ?
#
loop_
_entity_poly.entity_id
_entity_poly.type
_entity_poly.pdbx_seq_one_letter_code
_entity_poly.pdbx_strand_id
1 'polypeptide(L)'
;MRRINPLLLLLVCCVLGRGAQAHPGGHDLSPATQRSWHNQATGRSVTGAFSHVRQGSVYVQSATGLQAIPLAQLAPDEKRYAEGIAARIQQLNASLFAEVGEPRPQSTSAKPVAAAAFDAFAPKVKTRWDERYLYVESDGIPSHPMMVGITSWQQQVPMPQSYTGNNAWRVPLRPVPAANPLSAKTHFFRGAIALAANGIPIFNALNNRGADSFLIGELDEFGGHCGRADDYHYHIAPVSLQKTVGPDKPIGYALDGYPLYGLLEPGGKPVGKLDSFNGHETSGLGYHYHATKTYPYLNGGFHGEVTEIDGQVDPQPRAQSVRPDTPPLPGAKITAFSQPKPGSYALTYVIQGLTCKINYRLETDGSYTFDYINPEGKVVTINYPTRPRGGQGGSGGRGQGGGQRGGGGGRRDSAAPTIVPAKPGDFQLTSPVVVNGGSLPVDYTCDGASASPPVAWKNAPAGTKAFAVVMHHYPPGETEEPHVYWVVYNIPVATKAIPQNDTVIGARGVNTVNRRAQYTPPCSQGPGKKWYILTLYALSEEVKPEATRGVTREALLTAMKGKILATSVLNVSYERQSQNP
;
A
#
# COMPACT_ATOMS: atom_id res chain seq x y z
N MET A 1 -46.29 31.60 -23.09
CA MET A 1 -45.63 31.72 -21.76
C MET A 1 -44.13 31.58 -21.98
N ARG A 2 -43.38 32.62 -22.39
CA ARG A 2 -42.67 33.65 -21.59
C ARG A 2 -41.89 33.12 -20.38
N ARG A 3 -40.56 33.28 -20.48
CA ARG A 3 -39.47 32.99 -19.51
C ARG A 3 -39.68 33.69 -18.17
N ILE A 4 -39.31 33.04 -17.07
CA ILE A 4 -38.65 33.65 -15.89
C ILE A 4 -37.72 32.59 -15.25
N ASN A 5 -36.50 33.01 -14.95
CA ASN A 5 -35.52 32.32 -14.10
C ASN A 5 -35.17 33.30 -12.95
N PRO A 6 -34.99 32.85 -11.71
CA PRO A 6 -34.03 33.49 -10.80
C PRO A 6 -33.09 32.45 -10.15
N LEU A 7 -31.77 32.61 -10.30
CA LEU A 7 -30.81 33.10 -9.28
C LEU A 7 -30.78 32.24 -7.99
N LEU A 8 -29.77 31.40 -7.74
CA LEU A 8 -28.39 31.69 -7.27
C LEU A 8 -28.23 31.29 -5.80
N LEU A 9 -27.54 30.18 -5.51
CA LEU A 9 -26.51 30.15 -4.45
C LEU A 9 -25.66 28.88 -4.48
N LEU A 10 -24.35 29.13 -4.34
CA LEU A 10 -23.21 28.28 -4.00
C LEU A 10 -23.50 26.89 -3.39
N LEU A 11 -22.79 25.85 -3.85
CA LEU A 11 -21.58 25.38 -3.17
C LEU A 11 -20.80 24.37 -4.03
N VAL A 12 -19.50 24.62 -4.12
CA VAL A 12 -18.45 23.69 -4.54
C VAL A 12 -18.54 22.40 -3.74
N CYS A 13 -18.43 21.24 -4.40
CA CYS A 13 -17.72 20.11 -3.81
C CYS A 13 -17.24 19.11 -4.87
N CYS A 14 -15.91 19.01 -4.94
CA CYS A 14 -15.16 17.95 -5.60
C CYS A 14 -15.54 16.59 -5.01
N VAL A 15 -15.76 15.59 -5.85
CA VAL A 15 -15.49 14.18 -5.49
C VAL A 15 -14.99 13.43 -6.73
N LEU A 16 -13.71 13.08 -6.69
CA LEU A 16 -13.07 12.10 -7.57
C LEU A 16 -13.59 10.71 -7.21
N GLY A 17 -14.12 9.94 -8.15
CA GLY A 17 -14.44 8.53 -7.92
C GLY A 17 -14.26 7.67 -9.16
N ARG A 18 -13.09 7.00 -9.25
CA ARG A 18 -12.83 5.88 -10.14
C ARG A 18 -13.61 4.65 -9.66
N GLY A 19 -14.67 4.29 -10.37
CA GLY A 19 -14.99 2.90 -10.66
C GLY A 19 -14.45 2.58 -12.06
N ALA A 20 -14.15 1.32 -12.36
CA ALA A 20 -13.85 0.90 -13.73
C ALA A 20 -15.07 1.18 -14.61
N GLN A 21 -15.12 2.37 -15.19
CA GLN A 21 -15.94 2.65 -16.36
C GLN A 21 -15.42 1.77 -17.48
N ALA A 22 -16.30 1.18 -18.30
CA ALA A 22 -15.96 0.73 -19.63
C ALA A 22 -15.07 1.81 -20.27
N HIS A 23 -13.79 1.49 -20.43
CA HIS A 23 -12.82 2.47 -20.89
C HIS A 23 -13.07 2.64 -22.39
N PRO A 24 -13.31 3.86 -22.84
CA PRO A 24 -13.45 4.14 -24.25
C PRO A 24 -12.07 4.08 -24.92
N GLY A 25 -12.00 3.46 -26.09
CA GLY A 25 -10.84 3.54 -26.98
C GLY A 25 -9.97 2.31 -26.95
N GLY A 26 -10.04 1.54 -28.03
CA GLY A 26 -9.00 0.58 -28.35
C GLY A 26 -7.66 1.32 -28.43
N HIS A 27 -6.65 0.75 -27.77
CA HIS A 27 -5.26 0.93 -28.19
C HIS A 27 -5.01 0.34 -29.59
N ASP A 28 -6.04 -0.31 -30.16
CA ASP A 28 -6.08 -0.77 -31.53
C ASP A 28 -6.11 0.41 -32.50
N LEU A 29 -4.97 0.65 -33.15
CA LEU A 29 -4.84 1.54 -34.30
C LEU A 29 -5.05 0.80 -35.63
N SER A 30 -5.73 -0.34 -35.64
CA SER A 30 -6.09 -1.01 -36.90
C SER A 30 -6.90 -0.08 -37.81
N PRO A 31 -6.83 -0.27 -39.14
CA PRO A 31 -7.60 0.55 -40.08
C PRO A 31 -9.12 0.60 -39.79
N ALA A 32 -9.66 -0.38 -39.05
CA ALA A 32 -11.07 -0.46 -38.70
C ALA A 32 -11.52 0.52 -37.61
N THR A 33 -10.59 1.01 -36.77
CA THR A 33 -10.89 1.90 -35.62
C THR A 33 -10.50 3.36 -35.89
N GLN A 34 -9.66 3.60 -36.90
CA GLN A 34 -9.21 4.93 -37.26
C GLN A 34 -10.25 5.71 -38.06
N ARG A 35 -10.36 7.01 -37.78
CA ARG A 35 -11.11 7.96 -38.61
C ARG A 35 -10.43 9.32 -38.62
N SER A 36 -10.79 10.14 -39.61
CA SER A 36 -10.39 11.54 -39.63
C SER A 36 -11.33 12.38 -38.76
N TRP A 37 -10.74 13.36 -38.08
CA TRP A 37 -11.41 14.30 -37.19
C TRP A 37 -11.01 15.71 -37.59
N HIS A 38 -11.97 16.55 -37.96
CA HIS A 38 -11.70 17.86 -38.51
C HIS A 38 -12.06 18.97 -37.53
N ASN A 39 -11.05 19.79 -37.18
CA ASN A 39 -11.28 20.99 -36.39
C ASN A 39 -11.65 22.15 -37.33
N GLN A 40 -12.94 22.47 -37.39
CA GLN A 40 -13.52 23.53 -38.22
C GLN A 40 -13.00 24.94 -37.88
N ALA A 41 -12.50 25.17 -36.67
CA ALA A 41 -11.98 26.48 -36.27
C ALA A 41 -10.54 26.71 -36.73
N THR A 42 -9.76 25.64 -36.91
CA THR A 42 -8.33 25.72 -37.28
C THR A 42 -8.03 25.17 -38.68
N GLY A 43 -9.00 24.50 -39.31
CA GLY A 43 -8.84 23.81 -40.59
C GLY A 43 -7.95 22.57 -40.53
N ARG A 44 -7.52 22.15 -39.34
CA ARG A 44 -6.62 20.99 -39.15
C ARG A 44 -7.42 19.69 -39.03
N SER A 45 -6.90 18.64 -39.64
CA SER A 45 -7.43 17.28 -39.52
C SER A 45 -6.48 16.39 -38.73
N VAL A 46 -7.05 15.49 -37.93
CA VAL A 46 -6.33 14.48 -37.17
C VAL A 46 -6.88 13.11 -37.55
N THR A 47 -6.03 12.18 -37.97
CA THR A 47 -6.45 10.79 -38.20
C THR A 47 -6.09 9.95 -36.98
N GLY A 48 -7.09 9.28 -36.40
CA GLY A 48 -6.89 8.45 -35.22
C GLY A 48 -8.16 7.84 -34.68
N ALA A 49 -8.02 6.96 -33.70
CA ALA A 49 -9.13 6.29 -33.05
C ALA A 49 -9.77 7.19 -31.98
N PHE A 50 -11.09 7.06 -31.79
CA PHE A 50 -11.77 7.69 -30.65
C PHE A 50 -11.19 7.14 -29.35
N SER A 51 -10.68 8.02 -28.48
CA SER A 51 -10.27 7.65 -27.12
C SER A 51 -11.40 7.96 -26.15
N HIS A 52 -11.71 9.23 -25.87
CA HIS A 52 -12.75 9.59 -24.90
C HIS A 52 -13.31 10.99 -25.14
N VAL A 53 -14.41 11.33 -24.48
CA VAL A 53 -14.92 12.71 -24.39
C VAL A 53 -14.78 13.20 -22.97
N ARG A 54 -14.14 14.35 -22.77
CA ARG A 54 -14.02 14.99 -21.44
C ARG A 54 -13.96 16.50 -21.60
N GLN A 55 -14.61 17.22 -20.68
CA GLN A 55 -14.57 18.70 -20.63
C GLN A 55 -14.92 19.36 -21.99
N GLY A 56 -15.93 18.82 -22.68
CA GLY A 56 -16.40 19.37 -23.95
C GLY A 56 -15.47 19.14 -25.15
N SER A 57 -14.47 18.27 -25.03
CA SER A 57 -13.56 17.90 -26.12
C SER A 57 -13.57 16.39 -26.35
N VAL A 58 -13.42 15.97 -27.61
CA VAL A 58 -13.04 14.60 -27.95
C VAL A 58 -11.53 14.47 -27.90
N TYR A 59 -11.06 13.33 -27.42
CA TYR A 59 -9.66 12.95 -27.42
C TYR A 59 -9.48 11.82 -28.43
N VAL A 60 -8.53 12.01 -29.36
CA VAL A 60 -8.27 11.13 -30.49
C VAL A 60 -6.87 10.56 -30.35
N GLN A 61 -6.75 9.24 -30.29
CA GLN A 61 -5.46 8.55 -30.27
C GLN A 61 -4.96 8.43 -31.71
N SER A 62 -3.93 9.23 -32.04
CA SER A 62 -3.25 9.19 -33.35
C SER A 62 -1.88 8.51 -33.23
N ALA A 63 -1.21 8.30 -34.36
CA ALA A 63 0.18 7.83 -34.39
C ALA A 63 1.16 8.81 -33.68
N THR A 64 0.79 10.08 -33.56
CA THR A 64 1.59 11.13 -32.89
C THR A 64 1.21 11.33 -31.43
N GLY A 65 0.28 10.51 -30.90
CA GLY A 65 -0.22 10.60 -29.55
C GLY A 65 -1.67 11.08 -29.46
N LEU A 66 -2.11 11.35 -28.23
CA LEU A 66 -3.47 11.74 -27.91
C LEU A 66 -3.69 13.23 -28.19
N GLN A 67 -4.66 13.55 -29.04
CA GLN A 67 -4.98 14.92 -29.43
C GLN A 67 -6.39 15.30 -29.01
N ALA A 68 -6.56 16.49 -28.42
CA ALA A 68 -7.86 17.00 -28.00
C ALA A 68 -8.45 17.93 -29.06
N ILE A 69 -9.72 17.72 -29.43
CA ILE A 69 -10.47 18.59 -30.33
C ILE A 69 -11.77 19.00 -29.62
N PRO A 70 -12.04 20.30 -29.43
CA PRO A 70 -13.30 20.75 -28.85
C PRO A 70 -14.49 20.23 -29.67
N LEU A 71 -15.50 19.63 -29.01
CA LEU A 71 -16.68 19.08 -29.69
C LEU A 71 -17.43 20.16 -30.48
N ALA A 72 -17.42 21.39 -29.98
CA ALA A 72 -18.03 22.54 -30.66
C ALA A 72 -17.31 22.94 -31.96
N GLN A 73 -16.08 22.46 -32.18
CA GLN A 73 -15.26 22.74 -33.35
C GLN A 73 -15.16 21.54 -34.29
N LEU A 74 -15.83 20.42 -34.01
CA LEU A 74 -15.88 19.26 -34.90
C LEU A 74 -16.93 19.44 -36.00
N ALA A 75 -16.74 18.74 -37.11
CA ALA A 75 -17.80 18.58 -38.09
C ALA A 75 -19.05 17.92 -37.46
N PRO A 76 -20.28 18.27 -37.90
CA PRO A 76 -21.51 17.82 -37.24
C PRO A 76 -21.67 16.30 -37.11
N ASP A 77 -21.20 15.54 -38.10
CA ASP A 77 -21.20 14.08 -38.13
C ASP A 77 -20.17 13.46 -37.16
N GLU A 78 -18.97 14.04 -37.10
CA GLU A 78 -17.92 13.63 -36.16
C GLU A 78 -18.30 13.92 -34.71
N LYS A 79 -18.92 15.08 -34.47
CA LYS A 79 -19.49 15.45 -33.18
C LYS A 79 -20.56 14.45 -32.75
N ARG A 80 -21.53 14.14 -33.63
CA ARG A 80 -22.57 13.14 -33.34
C ARG A 80 -22.00 11.77 -33.05
N TYR A 81 -20.95 11.36 -33.78
CA TYR A 81 -20.27 10.10 -33.53
C TYR A 81 -19.58 10.09 -32.15
N ALA A 82 -18.82 11.13 -31.81
CA ALA A 82 -18.17 11.25 -30.50
C ALA A 82 -19.17 11.26 -29.33
N GLU A 83 -20.26 12.02 -29.47
CA GLU A 83 -21.33 12.11 -28.48
C GLU A 83 -22.11 10.79 -28.36
N GLY A 84 -22.39 10.12 -29.49
CA GLY A 84 -23.09 8.82 -29.50
C GLY A 84 -22.29 7.69 -28.87
N ILE A 85 -21.00 7.61 -29.16
CA ILE A 85 -20.10 6.63 -28.52
C ILE A 85 -19.95 6.95 -27.03
N ALA A 86 -19.78 8.22 -26.65
CA ALA A 86 -19.72 8.63 -25.24
C ALA A 86 -21.03 8.30 -24.48
N ALA A 87 -22.20 8.53 -25.08
CA ALA A 87 -23.49 8.20 -24.49
C ALA A 87 -23.68 6.69 -24.31
N ARG A 88 -23.27 5.87 -25.29
CA ARG A 88 -23.33 4.40 -25.20
C ARG A 88 -22.42 3.86 -24.08
N ILE A 89 -21.24 4.46 -23.90
CA ILE A 89 -20.33 4.12 -22.80
C ILE A 89 -20.90 4.56 -21.45
N GLN A 90 -21.53 5.74 -21.37
CA GLN A 90 -22.26 6.14 -20.17
C GLN A 90 -23.41 5.19 -19.83
N GLN A 91 -24.13 4.68 -20.84
CA GLN A 91 -25.20 3.70 -20.65
C GLN A 91 -24.66 2.33 -20.19
N LEU A 92 -23.55 1.86 -20.76
CA LEU A 92 -22.85 0.65 -20.32
C LEU A 92 -22.36 0.79 -18.87
N ASN A 93 -21.78 1.94 -18.53
CA ASN A 93 -21.38 2.26 -17.17
C ASN A 93 -22.59 2.28 -16.23
N ALA A 94 -23.71 2.90 -16.62
CA ALA A 94 -24.93 2.89 -15.84
C ALA A 94 -25.47 1.46 -15.60
N SER A 95 -25.35 0.56 -16.57
CA SER A 95 -25.71 -0.86 -16.39
C SER A 95 -24.71 -1.66 -15.53
N LEU A 96 -23.42 -1.31 -15.56
CA LEU A 96 -22.36 -1.90 -14.73
C LEU A 96 -22.43 -1.43 -13.26
N PHE A 97 -22.98 -0.24 -13.01
CA PHE A 97 -23.09 0.34 -11.67
C PHE A 97 -24.49 0.23 -11.04
N ALA A 98 -25.52 -0.19 -11.79
CA ALA A 98 -26.83 -0.53 -11.23
C ALA A 98 -26.80 -1.78 -10.31
N GLU A 99 -25.76 -2.61 -10.38
CA GLU A 99 -25.58 -3.82 -9.54
C GLU A 99 -24.84 -3.57 -8.20
N VAL A 100 -24.53 -2.33 -7.81
CA VAL A 100 -23.73 -2.05 -6.59
C VAL A 100 -24.61 -1.79 -5.34
N GLY A 101 -25.94 -1.77 -5.49
CA GLY A 101 -26.86 -1.40 -4.41
C GLY A 101 -27.18 -2.49 -3.39
N GLU A 102 -27.11 -3.77 -3.73
CA GLU A 102 -27.56 -4.86 -2.85
C GLU A 102 -26.63 -6.09 -2.95
N PRO A 103 -26.42 -6.86 -1.87
CA PRO A 103 -25.74 -8.14 -1.93
C PRO A 103 -26.43 -9.04 -2.96
N ARG A 104 -25.67 -9.61 -3.91
CA ARG A 104 -26.26 -10.56 -4.87
C ARG A 104 -26.93 -11.70 -4.10
N PRO A 105 -28.23 -11.95 -4.32
CA PRO A 105 -28.94 -13.02 -3.65
C PRO A 105 -28.28 -14.35 -3.98
N GLN A 106 -28.20 -15.23 -2.98
CA GLN A 106 -27.67 -16.58 -3.14
C GLN A 106 -28.49 -17.32 -4.21
N SER A 107 -27.81 -18.01 -5.12
CA SER A 107 -28.46 -18.84 -6.13
C SER A 107 -29.23 -19.99 -5.48
N THR A 108 -30.33 -20.41 -6.09
CA THR A 108 -31.10 -21.62 -5.72
C THR A 108 -30.42 -22.93 -6.18
N SER A 109 -29.29 -22.83 -6.88
CA SER A 109 -28.47 -23.96 -7.28
C SER A 109 -27.88 -24.70 -6.07
N ALA A 110 -27.57 -25.98 -6.26
CA ALA A 110 -26.93 -26.80 -5.24
C ALA A 110 -25.63 -26.16 -4.74
N LYS A 111 -25.34 -26.32 -3.44
CA LYS A 111 -24.16 -25.77 -2.81
C LYS A 111 -22.88 -26.29 -3.50
N PRO A 112 -21.96 -25.41 -3.94
CA PRO A 112 -20.74 -25.84 -4.57
C PRO A 112 -19.88 -26.69 -3.64
N VAL A 113 -19.25 -27.74 -4.16
CA VAL A 113 -18.32 -28.60 -3.41
C VAL A 113 -17.21 -27.77 -2.75
N ALA A 114 -16.78 -26.69 -3.41
CA ALA A 114 -15.75 -25.79 -2.87
C ALA A 114 -16.10 -25.18 -1.51
N ALA A 115 -17.39 -25.02 -1.21
CA ALA A 115 -17.85 -24.46 0.06
C ALA A 115 -17.58 -25.39 1.26
N ALA A 116 -17.41 -26.71 1.04
CA ALA A 116 -17.26 -27.69 2.10
C ALA A 116 -16.01 -27.46 2.98
N ALA A 117 -14.94 -26.89 2.43
CA ALA A 117 -13.75 -26.53 3.22
C ALA A 117 -14.05 -25.40 4.21
N PHE A 118 -14.82 -24.40 3.77
CA PHE A 118 -15.20 -23.23 4.59
C PHE A 118 -16.27 -23.57 5.63
N ASP A 119 -17.18 -24.51 5.31
CA ASP A 119 -18.22 -24.98 6.22
C ASP A 119 -17.68 -25.57 7.52
N ALA A 120 -16.46 -26.12 7.48
CA ALA A 120 -15.76 -26.64 8.66
C ALA A 120 -15.48 -25.55 9.72
N PHE A 121 -15.62 -24.27 9.37
CA PHE A 121 -15.40 -23.11 10.24
C PHE A 121 -16.68 -22.30 10.52
N ALA A 122 -17.85 -22.85 10.21
CA ALA A 122 -19.12 -22.26 10.63
C ALA A 122 -19.23 -22.20 12.17
N PRO A 123 -19.91 -21.19 12.75
CA PRO A 123 -20.59 -20.07 12.10
C PRO A 123 -19.69 -18.85 11.85
N LYS A 124 -18.38 -18.91 12.18
CA LYS A 124 -17.45 -17.79 12.00
C LYS A 124 -17.18 -17.49 10.53
N VAL A 125 -17.16 -18.52 9.70
CA VAL A 125 -17.12 -18.41 8.25
C VAL A 125 -18.50 -18.74 7.69
N LYS A 126 -18.97 -17.90 6.76
CA LYS A 126 -20.23 -18.12 6.05
C LYS A 126 -19.97 -18.13 4.56
N THR A 127 -20.73 -18.94 3.83
CA THR A 127 -20.62 -19.04 2.39
C THR A 127 -21.96 -18.72 1.73
N ARG A 128 -21.91 -17.99 0.62
CA ARG A 128 -23.01 -17.85 -0.35
C ARG A 128 -22.43 -17.99 -1.76
N TRP A 129 -23.24 -18.29 -2.76
CA TRP A 129 -22.74 -18.54 -4.11
C TRP A 129 -23.70 -18.05 -5.19
N ASP A 130 -23.14 -17.76 -6.35
CA ASP A 130 -23.87 -17.67 -7.62
C ASP A 130 -23.29 -18.70 -8.61
N GLU A 131 -23.69 -18.62 -9.89
CA GLU A 131 -23.20 -19.56 -10.91
C GLU A 131 -21.69 -19.44 -11.21
N ARG A 132 -21.08 -18.32 -10.82
CA ARG A 132 -19.68 -17.97 -11.15
C ARG A 132 -18.76 -18.01 -9.95
N TYR A 133 -19.23 -17.57 -8.78
CA TYR A 133 -18.39 -17.35 -7.61
C TYR A 133 -18.95 -17.99 -6.35
N LEU A 134 -18.03 -18.54 -5.55
CA LEU A 134 -18.23 -18.74 -4.14
C LEU A 134 -17.83 -17.46 -3.41
N TYR A 135 -18.74 -16.92 -2.61
CA TYR A 135 -18.48 -15.80 -1.73
C TYR A 135 -18.26 -16.30 -0.31
N VAL A 136 -17.17 -15.86 0.31
CA VAL A 136 -16.78 -16.27 1.66
C VAL A 136 -16.77 -15.05 2.57
N GLU A 137 -17.52 -15.14 3.65
CA GLU A 137 -17.65 -14.09 4.65
C GLU A 137 -16.98 -14.49 5.96
N SER A 138 -16.23 -13.56 6.56
CA SER A 138 -15.53 -13.74 7.83
C SER A 138 -15.30 -12.39 8.53
N ASP A 139 -14.86 -12.44 9.78
CA ASP A 139 -14.40 -11.28 10.54
C ASP A 139 -12.87 -11.07 10.46
N GLY A 140 -12.16 -11.88 9.66
CA GLY A 140 -10.70 -11.80 9.55
C GLY A 140 -9.92 -12.19 10.81
N ILE A 141 -10.54 -12.86 11.80
CA ILE A 141 -9.87 -13.29 13.03
C ILE A 141 -9.84 -14.83 13.16
N PRO A 142 -8.66 -15.48 13.11
CA PRO A 142 -8.57 -16.92 13.30
C PRO A 142 -8.86 -17.33 14.75
N SER A 143 -9.17 -18.62 14.95
CA SER A 143 -9.35 -19.21 16.29
C SER A 143 -8.05 -19.68 16.94
N HIS A 144 -6.93 -19.73 16.22
CA HIS A 144 -5.63 -20.11 16.78
C HIS A 144 -4.93 -18.89 17.42
N PRO A 145 -3.92 -19.11 18.28
CA PRO A 145 -3.09 -18.02 18.80
C PRO A 145 -2.44 -17.21 17.66
N MET A 146 -2.48 -15.89 17.74
CA MET A 146 -1.87 -14.98 16.75
C MET A 146 -0.66 -14.26 17.34
N MET A 147 0.18 -13.67 16.50
CA MET A 147 1.21 -12.69 16.82
C MET A 147 2.43 -13.18 17.62
N VAL A 148 2.28 -14.23 18.43
CA VAL A 148 3.36 -14.78 19.25
C VAL A 148 4.48 -15.30 18.35
N GLY A 149 5.73 -14.95 18.70
CA GLY A 149 6.92 -15.35 17.94
C GLY A 149 7.46 -14.30 16.97
N ILE A 150 6.65 -13.29 16.61
CA ILE A 150 7.09 -12.20 15.72
C ILE A 150 8.24 -11.41 16.37
N THR A 151 9.32 -11.19 15.61
CA THR A 151 10.53 -10.47 16.02
C THR A 151 10.86 -9.25 15.16
N SER A 152 10.27 -9.18 13.95
CA SER A 152 10.27 -7.99 13.08
C SER A 152 8.86 -7.41 13.02
N TRP A 153 8.45 -6.77 14.11
CA TRP A 153 7.07 -6.32 14.27
C TRP A 153 6.85 -4.89 13.76
N GLN A 154 5.82 -4.70 12.92
CA GLN A 154 5.38 -3.39 12.40
C GLN A 154 4.43 -2.63 13.33
N GLN A 155 4.33 -3.02 14.61
CA GLN A 155 3.42 -2.41 15.60
C GLN A 155 1.93 -2.46 15.20
N GLN A 156 1.57 -3.37 14.29
CA GLN A 156 0.18 -3.70 13.91
C GLN A 156 -0.36 -4.80 14.83
N VAL A 157 -1.64 -4.79 15.13
CA VAL A 157 -2.31 -5.75 16.01
C VAL A 157 -3.53 -6.32 15.30
N PRO A 158 -3.99 -7.54 15.62
CA PRO A 158 -5.11 -8.13 14.92
C PRO A 158 -6.40 -7.43 15.32
N MET A 159 -7.15 -6.96 14.32
CA MET A 159 -8.45 -6.34 14.47
C MET A 159 -9.48 -6.95 13.53
N PRO A 160 -10.73 -7.16 13.99
CA PRO A 160 -11.78 -7.68 13.12
C PRO A 160 -12.01 -6.82 11.88
N GLN A 161 -12.09 -7.48 10.73
CA GLN A 161 -12.35 -6.88 9.43
C GLN A 161 -13.72 -7.34 8.93
N SER A 162 -14.51 -6.43 8.35
CA SER A 162 -15.86 -6.77 7.86
C SER A 162 -15.80 -7.30 6.42
N TYR A 163 -15.39 -8.56 6.23
CA TYR A 163 -15.42 -9.23 4.92
C TYR A 163 -16.80 -9.85 4.67
N THR A 164 -17.84 -9.01 4.56
CA THR A 164 -19.24 -9.46 4.46
C THR A 164 -19.98 -8.75 3.32
N GLY A 165 -21.09 -9.33 2.87
CA GLY A 165 -21.92 -8.73 1.81
C GLY A 165 -21.10 -8.44 0.55
N ASN A 166 -21.11 -7.19 0.07
CA ASN A 166 -20.36 -6.80 -1.12
C ASN A 166 -18.83 -6.79 -0.93
N ASN A 167 -18.37 -6.76 0.33
CA ASN A 167 -16.96 -6.85 0.72
C ASN A 167 -16.53 -8.29 1.06
N ALA A 168 -17.35 -9.31 0.72
CA ALA A 168 -16.97 -10.71 0.88
C ALA A 168 -15.87 -11.11 -0.10
N TRP A 169 -15.03 -12.07 0.31
CA TRP A 169 -14.07 -12.70 -0.60
C TRP A 169 -14.80 -13.44 -1.71
N ARG A 170 -14.17 -13.55 -2.88
CA ARG A 170 -14.74 -14.21 -4.05
C ARG A 170 -13.74 -15.22 -4.58
N VAL A 171 -14.18 -16.45 -4.77
CA VAL A 171 -13.40 -17.55 -5.36
C VAL A 171 -14.14 -18.01 -6.62
N PRO A 172 -13.51 -17.98 -7.80
CA PRO A 172 -14.10 -18.52 -9.02
C PRO A 172 -14.48 -20.00 -8.86
N LEU A 173 -15.69 -20.37 -9.26
CA LEU A 173 -16.16 -21.78 -9.24
C LEU A 173 -15.73 -22.56 -10.49
N ARG A 174 -15.32 -21.85 -11.54
CA ARG A 174 -14.87 -22.42 -12.82
C ARG A 174 -13.56 -21.74 -13.20
N PRO A 175 -12.44 -22.13 -12.59
CA PRO A 175 -11.14 -21.56 -12.90
C PRO A 175 -10.77 -21.86 -14.36
N VAL A 176 -10.09 -20.92 -15.00
CA VAL A 176 -9.62 -21.02 -16.40
C VAL A 176 -8.09 -20.95 -16.39
N PRO A 177 -7.38 -21.93 -16.99
CA PRO A 177 -5.92 -21.85 -17.14
C PRO A 177 -5.52 -20.58 -17.89
N ALA A 178 -4.55 -19.84 -17.36
CA ALA A 178 -4.04 -18.63 -17.99
C ALA A 178 -3.16 -19.00 -19.19
N ALA A 179 -3.33 -18.28 -20.30
CA ALA A 179 -2.40 -18.37 -21.43
C ALA A 179 -0.98 -17.91 -21.05
N ASN A 180 -0.88 -16.95 -20.13
CA ASN A 180 0.37 -16.44 -19.58
C ASN A 180 0.27 -16.41 -18.04
N PRO A 181 0.59 -17.53 -17.36
CA PRO A 181 0.58 -17.62 -15.90
C PRO A 181 1.51 -16.58 -15.25
N LEU A 182 1.07 -16.00 -14.12
CA LEU A 182 1.78 -14.91 -13.44
C LEU A 182 2.45 -15.42 -12.16
N SER A 183 3.75 -15.11 -11.98
CA SER A 183 4.51 -15.53 -10.79
C SER A 183 4.39 -14.54 -9.64
N ALA A 184 4.16 -15.05 -8.43
CA ALA A 184 4.24 -14.26 -7.20
C ALA A 184 5.67 -13.78 -6.88
N LYS A 185 6.71 -14.28 -7.59
CA LYS A 185 8.08 -13.74 -7.46
C LYS A 185 8.21 -12.32 -8.00
N THR A 186 7.39 -11.94 -8.98
CA THR A 186 7.48 -10.64 -9.68
C THR A 186 6.17 -9.86 -9.68
N HIS A 187 5.07 -10.47 -9.22
CA HIS A 187 3.73 -9.91 -9.17
C HIS A 187 3.10 -10.07 -7.78
N PHE A 188 1.98 -9.40 -7.53
CA PHE A 188 1.14 -9.61 -6.34
C PHE A 188 1.86 -9.36 -5.00
N PHE A 189 2.71 -8.33 -4.93
CA PHE A 189 3.37 -7.90 -3.68
C PHE A 189 2.42 -7.19 -2.70
N ARG A 190 1.16 -7.00 -3.08
CA ARG A 190 0.09 -6.38 -2.29
C ARG A 190 -1.15 -7.27 -2.37
N GLY A 191 -1.96 -7.25 -1.31
CA GLY A 191 -3.20 -8.00 -1.25
C GLY A 191 -3.01 -9.51 -1.16
N ALA A 192 -4.13 -10.23 -1.14
CA ALA A 192 -4.12 -11.67 -1.04
C ALA A 192 -3.88 -12.32 -2.40
N ILE A 193 -3.31 -13.53 -2.37
CA ILE A 193 -3.21 -14.44 -3.51
C ILE A 193 -4.01 -15.74 -3.33
N ALA A 194 -4.43 -16.01 -2.09
CA ALA A 194 -5.34 -17.10 -1.77
C ALA A 194 -6.19 -16.74 -0.54
N LEU A 195 -7.22 -17.54 -0.28
CA LEU A 195 -8.06 -17.47 0.91
C LEU A 195 -8.01 -18.81 1.63
N ALA A 196 -7.62 -18.79 2.91
CA ALA A 196 -7.63 -19.97 3.75
C ALA A 196 -9.07 -20.38 4.12
N ALA A 197 -9.28 -21.67 4.39
CA ALA A 197 -10.59 -22.24 4.70
C ALA A 197 -11.24 -21.63 5.96
N ASN A 198 -10.45 -21.09 6.89
CA ASN A 198 -10.93 -20.35 8.05
C ASN A 198 -11.31 -18.88 7.74
N GLY A 199 -11.35 -18.48 6.47
CA GLY A 199 -11.76 -17.16 6.03
C GLY A 199 -10.69 -16.07 6.18
N ILE A 200 -9.43 -16.45 6.43
CA ILE A 200 -8.30 -15.53 6.54
C ILE A 200 -7.56 -15.45 5.20
N PRO A 201 -7.25 -14.26 4.68
CA PRO A 201 -6.50 -14.15 3.45
C PRO A 201 -5.06 -14.63 3.60
N ILE A 202 -4.52 -15.18 2.51
CA ILE A 202 -3.12 -15.61 2.37
C ILE A 202 -2.48 -14.69 1.33
N PHE A 203 -1.47 -13.96 1.76
CA PHE A 203 -0.68 -13.03 0.97
C PHE A 203 0.56 -13.75 0.42
N ASN A 204 1.21 -13.09 -0.53
CA ASN A 204 2.47 -13.55 -1.10
C ASN A 204 3.54 -13.73 -0.03
N ALA A 205 4.29 -14.84 -0.06
CA ALA A 205 5.40 -15.09 0.87
C ALA A 205 6.44 -13.93 0.90
N LEU A 206 6.55 -13.19 -0.20
CA LEU A 206 7.33 -11.96 -0.29
C LEU A 206 6.48 -10.74 0.09
N ASN A 207 6.97 -9.92 1.01
CA ASN A 207 6.35 -8.63 1.33
C ASN A 207 6.55 -7.61 0.20
N ASN A 208 6.02 -6.40 0.42
CA ASN A 208 6.10 -5.29 -0.55
C ASN A 208 7.53 -4.79 -0.88
N ARG A 209 8.56 -5.29 -0.18
CA ARG A 209 9.98 -5.03 -0.45
C ARG A 209 10.65 -6.19 -1.20
N GLY A 210 9.90 -7.24 -1.54
CA GLY A 210 10.43 -8.47 -2.13
C GLY A 210 11.15 -9.39 -1.13
N ALA A 211 11.06 -9.12 0.18
CA ALA A 211 11.71 -9.94 1.20
C ALA A 211 10.77 -11.04 1.70
N ASP A 212 11.31 -12.24 1.92
CA ASP A 212 10.59 -13.37 2.52
C ASP A 212 10.24 -13.06 3.99
N SER A 213 8.94 -12.87 4.27
CA SER A 213 8.46 -12.47 5.59
C SER A 213 8.74 -13.50 6.69
N PHE A 214 8.84 -14.79 6.34
CA PHE A 214 9.22 -15.82 7.30
C PHE A 214 10.67 -15.66 7.73
N LEU A 215 11.59 -15.53 6.76
CA LEU A 215 13.02 -15.47 7.03
C LEU A 215 13.43 -14.21 7.81
N ILE A 216 12.70 -13.11 7.66
CA ILE A 216 12.96 -11.87 8.39
C ILE A 216 12.21 -11.77 9.73
N GLY A 217 11.50 -12.82 10.14
CA GLY A 217 10.83 -12.88 11.46
C GLY A 217 9.59 -12.00 11.60
N GLU A 218 8.90 -11.70 10.49
CA GLU A 218 7.64 -10.94 10.50
C GLU A 218 6.43 -11.81 10.91
N LEU A 219 6.56 -13.14 10.87
CA LEU A 219 5.44 -14.07 11.05
C LEU A 219 5.35 -14.65 12.47
N ASP A 220 4.13 -14.93 12.90
CA ASP A 220 3.86 -15.72 14.08
C ASP A 220 4.03 -17.23 13.82
N GLU A 221 3.83 -18.04 14.86
CA GLU A 221 3.98 -19.50 14.83
C GLU A 221 3.03 -20.20 13.83
N PHE A 222 1.99 -19.51 13.35
CA PHE A 222 1.02 -20.02 12.38
C PHE A 222 1.27 -19.46 10.97
N GLY A 223 2.34 -18.68 10.78
CA GLY A 223 2.74 -18.16 9.48
C GLY A 223 2.00 -16.90 9.06
N GLY A 224 1.43 -16.13 10.00
CA GLY A 224 0.72 -14.89 9.70
C GLY A 224 1.17 -13.70 10.52
N HIS A 225 0.72 -12.51 10.11
CA HIS A 225 0.93 -11.26 10.83
C HIS A 225 -0.17 -10.24 10.47
N CYS A 226 -0.08 -9.03 11.04
CA CYS A 226 -1.03 -7.96 10.73
C CYS A 226 -0.47 -6.95 9.73
N GLY A 227 -1.29 -6.57 8.75
CA GLY A 227 -1.03 -5.52 7.78
C GLY A 227 -1.27 -4.11 8.30
N ARG A 228 -1.08 -3.12 7.42
CA ARG A 228 -1.23 -1.68 7.74
C ARG A 228 -2.63 -1.28 8.18
N ALA A 229 -3.64 -2.12 7.93
CA ALA A 229 -5.00 -1.89 8.38
C ALA A 229 -5.36 -2.70 9.63
N ASP A 230 -4.35 -3.18 10.37
CA ASP A 230 -4.54 -4.09 11.50
C ASP A 230 -5.26 -5.41 11.08
N ASP A 231 -5.16 -5.77 9.81
CA ASP A 231 -5.75 -6.97 9.22
C ASP A 231 -4.80 -8.16 9.34
N TYR A 232 -5.23 -9.23 10.01
CA TYR A 232 -4.43 -10.45 10.12
C TYR A 232 -4.49 -11.27 8.82
N HIS A 233 -3.34 -11.71 8.32
CA HIS A 233 -3.21 -12.52 7.12
C HIS A 233 -2.01 -13.46 7.19
N TYR A 234 -2.07 -14.56 6.45
CA TYR A 234 -0.97 -15.51 6.34
C TYR A 234 0.00 -15.14 5.21
N HIS A 235 1.27 -15.53 5.36
CA HIS A 235 2.29 -15.53 4.30
C HIS A 235 2.84 -16.95 4.03
N ILE A 236 2.43 -17.92 4.85
CA ILE A 236 2.71 -19.35 4.69
C ILE A 236 1.36 -20.08 4.67
N ALA A 237 1.27 -21.17 3.92
CA ALA A 237 0.08 -22.01 3.94
C ALA A 237 -0.24 -22.48 5.39
N PRO A 238 -1.45 -22.22 5.92
CA PRO A 238 -1.81 -22.59 7.29
C PRO A 238 -2.16 -24.09 7.37
N VAL A 239 -1.15 -24.95 7.25
CA VAL A 239 -1.30 -26.42 7.20
C VAL A 239 -1.97 -27.03 8.44
N SER A 240 -2.00 -26.29 9.56
CA SER A 240 -2.73 -26.65 10.76
C SER A 240 -4.24 -26.79 10.52
N LEU A 241 -4.79 -26.07 9.54
CA LEU A 241 -6.21 -26.14 9.18
C LEU A 241 -6.62 -27.52 8.66
N GLN A 242 -5.67 -28.34 8.16
CA GLN A 242 -5.94 -29.70 7.69
C GLN A 242 -6.61 -30.56 8.77
N LYS A 243 -6.29 -30.33 10.05
CA LYS A 243 -6.91 -31.03 11.19
C LYS A 243 -8.42 -30.75 11.31
N THR A 244 -8.86 -29.58 10.85
CA THR A 244 -10.27 -29.15 10.92
C THR A 244 -11.02 -29.49 9.65
N VAL A 245 -10.42 -29.27 8.47
CA VAL A 245 -11.09 -29.56 7.19
C VAL A 245 -11.12 -31.05 6.84
N GLY A 246 -10.17 -31.83 7.40
CA GLY A 246 -9.95 -33.24 7.09
C GLY A 246 -9.01 -33.44 5.88
N PRO A 247 -8.39 -34.61 5.72
CA PRO A 247 -7.28 -34.84 4.78
C PRO A 247 -7.67 -34.73 3.30
N ASP A 248 -8.96 -34.89 2.98
CA ASP A 248 -9.45 -34.90 1.59
C ASP A 248 -9.89 -33.53 1.07
N LYS A 249 -9.89 -32.51 1.94
CA LYS A 249 -10.35 -31.17 1.59
C LYS A 249 -9.17 -30.19 1.52
N PRO A 250 -9.25 -29.18 0.66
CA PRO A 250 -8.23 -28.16 0.60
C PRO A 250 -8.26 -27.30 1.87
N ILE A 251 -7.09 -26.77 2.23
CA ILE A 251 -6.92 -25.82 3.34
C ILE A 251 -7.22 -24.37 2.92
N GLY A 252 -7.48 -24.14 1.64
CA GLY A 252 -7.87 -22.85 1.08
C GLY A 252 -8.06 -22.92 -0.44
N TYR A 253 -8.28 -21.78 -1.06
CA TYR A 253 -8.38 -21.64 -2.51
C TYR A 253 -7.56 -20.44 -2.96
N ALA A 254 -6.79 -20.60 -4.05
CA ALA A 254 -6.16 -19.46 -4.71
C ALA A 254 -7.24 -18.57 -5.34
N LEU A 255 -6.93 -17.28 -5.51
CA LEU A 255 -7.91 -16.32 -6.06
C LEU A 255 -8.21 -16.53 -7.56
N ASP A 256 -7.47 -17.39 -8.24
CA ASP A 256 -7.81 -17.88 -9.59
C ASP A 256 -8.86 -19.00 -9.58
N GLY A 257 -9.21 -19.53 -8.41
CA GLY A 257 -10.25 -20.54 -8.20
C GLY A 257 -9.74 -21.97 -7.99
N TYR A 258 -8.44 -22.24 -8.15
CA TYR A 258 -7.90 -23.57 -7.92
C TYR A 258 -7.71 -23.87 -6.42
N PRO A 259 -7.96 -25.12 -5.97
CA PRO A 259 -7.83 -25.49 -4.57
C PRO A 259 -6.36 -25.51 -4.12
N LEU A 260 -6.14 -25.13 -2.87
CA LEU A 260 -4.84 -25.17 -2.18
C LEU A 260 -4.89 -26.24 -1.08
N TYR A 261 -4.12 -27.32 -1.27
CA TYR A 261 -3.97 -28.42 -0.31
C TYR A 261 -2.78 -28.22 0.61
N GLY A 262 -2.74 -28.99 1.70
CA GLY A 262 -1.61 -29.07 2.60
C GLY A 262 -0.39 -29.78 1.99
N LEU A 263 0.44 -30.37 2.86
CA LEU A 263 1.69 -31.04 2.47
C LEU A 263 1.49 -32.40 1.78
N LEU A 264 0.25 -32.87 1.68
CA LEU A 264 -0.12 -34.20 1.19
C LEU A 264 -1.26 -34.07 0.19
N GLU A 265 -1.36 -35.05 -0.69
CA GLU A 265 -2.53 -35.30 -1.54
C GLU A 265 -3.78 -35.57 -0.70
N PRO A 266 -4.99 -35.42 -1.27
CA PRO A 266 -6.20 -36.04 -0.72
C PRO A 266 -5.96 -37.51 -0.37
N GLY A 267 -6.48 -37.96 0.77
CA GLY A 267 -6.23 -39.28 1.32
C GLY A 267 -4.85 -39.45 1.99
N GLY A 268 -4.05 -38.39 2.11
CA GLY A 268 -2.80 -38.38 2.87
C GLY A 268 -1.59 -38.97 2.14
N LYS A 269 -1.65 -39.12 0.82
CA LYS A 269 -0.52 -39.63 0.03
C LYS A 269 0.55 -38.55 -0.14
N PRO A 270 1.83 -38.93 -0.32
CA PRO A 270 2.87 -37.96 -0.66
C PRO A 270 2.55 -37.21 -1.95
N VAL A 271 2.83 -35.91 -1.97
CA VAL A 271 2.63 -35.05 -3.15
C VAL A 271 3.53 -35.49 -4.31
N GLY A 272 2.98 -35.43 -5.52
CA GLY A 272 3.74 -35.65 -6.75
C GLY A 272 4.76 -34.55 -7.06
N LYS A 273 5.34 -34.59 -8.27
CA LYS A 273 6.20 -33.51 -8.77
C LYS A 273 5.35 -32.26 -8.98
N LEU A 274 5.72 -31.18 -8.30
CA LEU A 274 5.12 -29.85 -8.45
C LEU A 274 5.79 -29.05 -9.56
N ASP A 275 5.03 -28.14 -10.17
CA ASP A 275 5.49 -27.15 -11.12
C ASP A 275 6.09 -25.91 -10.44
N SER A 276 6.40 -24.87 -11.23
CA SER A 276 7.00 -23.63 -10.73
C SER A 276 6.09 -22.80 -9.82
N PHE A 277 4.79 -23.09 -9.76
CA PHE A 277 3.81 -22.41 -8.93
C PHE A 277 3.39 -23.26 -7.71
N ASN A 278 4.13 -24.33 -7.40
CA ASN A 278 3.77 -25.31 -6.37
C ASN A 278 2.43 -26.01 -6.63
N GLY A 279 2.04 -26.20 -7.89
CA GLY A 279 0.87 -26.99 -8.23
C GLY A 279 1.19 -28.14 -9.16
N HIS A 280 0.20 -28.99 -9.39
CA HIS A 280 0.24 -30.04 -10.41
C HIS A 280 -1.17 -30.50 -10.75
N GLU A 281 -1.30 -31.37 -11.75
CA GLU A 281 -2.58 -31.89 -12.21
C GLU A 281 -2.67 -33.40 -12.00
N THR A 282 -3.83 -33.86 -11.51
CA THR A 282 -4.17 -35.29 -11.40
C THR A 282 -5.51 -35.58 -12.06
N SER A 283 -5.71 -36.81 -12.52
CA SER A 283 -6.93 -37.20 -13.26
C SER A 283 -8.22 -37.12 -12.43
N GLY A 284 -8.12 -37.05 -11.10
CA GLY A 284 -9.27 -36.98 -10.19
C GLY A 284 -9.61 -35.57 -9.70
N LEU A 285 -8.60 -34.71 -9.51
CA LEU A 285 -8.76 -33.36 -8.94
C LEU A 285 -8.63 -32.25 -9.99
N GLY A 286 -8.00 -32.52 -11.13
CA GLY A 286 -7.51 -31.48 -12.02
C GLY A 286 -6.30 -30.75 -11.41
N TYR A 287 -6.01 -29.56 -11.91
CA TYR A 287 -4.91 -28.74 -11.40
C TYR A 287 -5.22 -28.25 -9.97
N HIS A 288 -4.22 -28.31 -9.08
CA HIS A 288 -4.33 -27.82 -7.72
C HIS A 288 -2.97 -27.47 -7.14
N TYR A 289 -2.95 -26.58 -6.15
CA TYR A 289 -1.75 -26.14 -5.46
C TYR A 289 -1.51 -26.94 -4.18
N HIS A 290 -0.25 -26.97 -3.75
CA HIS A 290 0.17 -27.55 -2.49
C HIS A 290 0.98 -26.58 -1.64
N ALA A 291 0.78 -26.70 -0.33
CA ALA A 291 1.73 -26.18 0.64
C ALA A 291 3.08 -26.89 0.51
N THR A 292 4.16 -26.18 0.77
CA THR A 292 5.52 -26.73 0.81
C THR A 292 6.27 -26.23 2.03
N LYS A 293 7.33 -26.94 2.45
CA LYS A 293 8.16 -26.55 3.60
C LYS A 293 9.24 -25.53 3.25
N THR A 294 9.45 -25.30 1.97
CA THR A 294 10.43 -24.36 1.42
C THR A 294 9.70 -23.31 0.62
N TYR A 295 10.32 -22.16 0.40
CA TYR A 295 9.80 -21.14 -0.49
C TYR A 295 9.30 -21.75 -1.82
N PRO A 296 8.10 -21.38 -2.33
CA PRO A 296 7.22 -20.31 -1.86
C PRO A 296 6.21 -20.68 -0.76
N TYR A 297 6.31 -21.85 -0.13
CA TYR A 297 5.45 -22.36 0.96
C TYR A 297 3.97 -22.60 0.64
N LEU A 298 3.44 -21.93 -0.37
CA LEU A 298 2.06 -22.00 -0.89
C LEU A 298 2.09 -21.83 -2.42
N ASN A 299 1.00 -21.39 -3.05
CA ASN A 299 0.98 -21.14 -4.50
C ASN A 299 1.99 -20.03 -4.89
N GLY A 300 2.97 -20.38 -5.72
CA GLY A 300 4.06 -19.49 -6.15
C GLY A 300 3.67 -18.47 -7.23
N GLY A 301 2.38 -18.32 -7.49
CA GLY A 301 1.79 -17.58 -8.59
C GLY A 301 0.38 -18.07 -8.90
N PHE A 302 -0.09 -17.76 -10.10
CA PHE A 302 -1.38 -18.21 -10.63
C PHE A 302 -1.21 -18.96 -11.94
N HIS A 303 -1.59 -20.23 -11.91
CA HIS A 303 -1.89 -21.07 -13.05
C HIS A 303 -3.14 -20.58 -13.79
N GLY A 304 -4.15 -20.11 -13.07
CA GLY A 304 -5.38 -19.59 -13.65
C GLY A 304 -5.39 -18.09 -13.93
N GLU A 305 -6.42 -17.65 -14.64
CA GLU A 305 -6.61 -16.23 -14.96
C GLU A 305 -6.92 -15.38 -13.72
N VAL A 306 -6.18 -14.29 -13.57
CA VAL A 306 -6.44 -13.23 -12.59
C VAL A 306 -6.21 -11.87 -13.23
N THR A 307 -6.86 -10.84 -12.70
CA THR A 307 -6.55 -9.45 -13.06
C THR A 307 -5.65 -8.85 -12.00
N GLU A 308 -4.49 -8.31 -12.39
CA GLU A 308 -3.61 -7.56 -11.48
C GLU A 308 -3.83 -6.04 -11.66
N ILE A 309 -4.11 -5.34 -10.56
CA ILE A 309 -4.17 -3.87 -10.51
C ILE A 309 -3.36 -3.39 -9.31
N ASP A 310 -2.45 -2.44 -9.51
CA ASP A 310 -1.60 -1.86 -8.46
C ASP A 310 -0.81 -2.90 -7.62
N GLY A 311 -0.44 -4.03 -8.22
CA GLY A 311 0.35 -5.09 -7.58
C GLY A 311 -0.46 -6.06 -6.71
N GLN A 312 -1.78 -6.16 -6.91
CA GLN A 312 -2.68 -7.08 -6.20
C GLN A 312 -3.72 -7.69 -7.18
N VAL A 313 -4.28 -8.86 -6.86
CA VAL A 313 -5.44 -9.38 -7.61
C VAL A 313 -6.63 -8.41 -7.45
N ASP A 314 -7.44 -8.23 -8.49
CA ASP A 314 -8.65 -7.42 -8.46
C ASP A 314 -9.84 -8.18 -9.09
N PRO A 315 -11.06 -8.11 -8.52
CA PRO A 315 -11.42 -7.42 -7.28
C PRO A 315 -11.07 -8.21 -6.02
N GLN A 316 -10.77 -7.49 -4.93
CA GLN A 316 -10.60 -8.06 -3.58
C GLN A 316 -11.32 -7.21 -2.53
N PRO A 317 -11.72 -7.80 -1.39
CA PRO A 317 -12.18 -7.06 -0.22
C PRO A 317 -11.20 -5.99 0.25
N ARG A 318 -11.73 -4.94 0.86
CA ARG A 318 -10.94 -3.88 1.50
C ARG A 318 -11.01 -4.04 3.02
N ALA A 319 -9.84 -4.11 3.65
CA ALA A 319 -9.70 -3.95 5.10
C ALA A 319 -9.94 -2.50 5.50
N GLN A 320 -10.47 -2.28 6.71
CA GLN A 320 -10.75 -0.96 7.26
C GLN A 320 -9.83 -0.68 8.44
N SER A 321 -8.97 0.31 8.25
CA SER A 321 -8.05 0.79 9.26
C SER A 321 -8.72 1.79 10.20
N VAL A 322 -8.69 1.51 11.50
CA VAL A 322 -9.18 2.42 12.55
C VAL A 322 -8.12 3.46 12.98
N ARG A 323 -6.84 3.17 12.76
CA ARG A 323 -5.70 4.00 13.17
C ARG A 323 -4.61 4.05 12.09
N PRO A 324 -3.81 5.11 12.01
CA PRO A 324 -2.68 5.16 11.09
C PRO A 324 -1.73 3.96 11.27
N ASP A 325 -1.06 3.55 10.19
CA ASP A 325 -0.01 2.55 10.32
C ASP A 325 1.14 3.10 11.18
N THR A 326 1.77 2.18 11.90
CA THR A 326 2.85 2.45 12.85
C THR A 326 4.17 1.99 12.25
N PRO A 327 5.29 2.63 12.65
CA PRO A 327 6.59 2.21 12.18
C PRO A 327 6.96 0.84 12.77
N PRO A 328 7.92 0.11 12.17
CA PRO A 328 8.54 -1.04 12.82
C PRO A 328 9.08 -0.72 14.21
N LEU A 329 9.07 -1.72 15.09
CA LEU A 329 9.68 -1.66 16.43
C LEU A 329 10.84 -2.66 16.51
N PRO A 330 12.05 -2.26 16.07
CA PRO A 330 13.21 -3.15 16.04
C PRO A 330 13.56 -3.69 17.42
N GLY A 331 13.88 -4.99 17.49
CA GLY A 331 14.26 -5.66 18.73
C GLY A 331 13.10 -5.98 19.67
N ALA A 332 11.85 -5.70 19.29
CA ALA A 332 10.69 -6.23 19.98
C ALA A 332 10.41 -7.68 19.57
N LYS A 333 10.14 -8.53 20.56
CA LYS A 333 9.61 -9.87 20.37
C LYS A 333 8.26 -9.98 21.03
N ILE A 334 7.23 -10.39 20.28
CA ILE A 334 5.91 -10.64 20.84
C ILE A 334 5.92 -11.99 21.56
N THR A 335 5.52 -11.98 22.84
CA THR A 335 5.60 -13.13 23.74
C THR A 335 4.24 -13.65 24.19
N ALA A 336 3.19 -12.83 24.12
CA ALA A 336 1.84 -13.29 24.38
C ALA A 336 0.80 -12.47 23.61
N PHE A 337 -0.29 -13.11 23.25
CA PHE A 337 -1.49 -12.49 22.71
C PHE A 337 -2.71 -13.20 23.29
N SER A 338 -3.73 -12.44 23.68
CA SER A 338 -5.00 -13.01 24.17
C SER A 338 -6.18 -12.09 23.88
N GLN A 339 -7.38 -12.66 23.99
CA GLN A 339 -8.65 -11.93 23.99
C GLN A 339 -9.30 -12.10 25.38
N PRO A 340 -9.01 -11.23 26.37
CA PRO A 340 -9.48 -11.42 27.73
C PRO A 340 -11.02 -11.47 27.86
N LYS A 341 -11.72 -10.75 26.98
CA LYS A 341 -13.18 -10.72 26.88
C LYS A 341 -13.58 -10.34 25.45
N PRO A 342 -14.80 -10.68 24.98
CA PRO A 342 -15.23 -10.35 23.63
C PRO A 342 -15.00 -8.86 23.31
N GLY A 343 -14.35 -8.58 22.17
CA GLY A 343 -14.04 -7.22 21.74
C GLY A 343 -12.86 -6.55 22.45
N SER A 344 -12.15 -7.25 23.35
CA SER A 344 -10.94 -6.74 24.03
C SER A 344 -9.77 -7.70 23.86
N TYR A 345 -8.59 -7.13 23.62
CA TYR A 345 -7.38 -7.85 23.27
C TYR A 345 -6.21 -7.35 24.12
N ALA A 346 -5.25 -8.24 24.36
CA ALA A 346 -4.02 -7.93 25.06
C ALA A 346 -2.83 -8.56 24.33
N LEU A 347 -1.82 -7.74 24.05
CA LEU A 347 -0.56 -8.15 23.44
C LEU A 347 0.57 -7.82 24.41
N THR A 348 1.43 -8.79 24.69
CA THR A 348 2.65 -8.61 25.48
C THR A 348 3.86 -8.81 24.59
N TYR A 349 4.83 -7.92 24.71
CA TYR A 349 6.09 -8.00 23.98
C TYR A 349 7.27 -7.63 24.88
N VAL A 350 8.44 -8.15 24.55
CA VAL A 350 9.70 -7.82 25.20
C VAL A 350 10.54 -6.99 24.24
N ILE A 351 11.08 -5.87 24.71
CA ILE A 351 12.05 -5.05 23.99
C ILE A 351 13.20 -4.70 24.94
N GLN A 352 14.43 -4.98 24.52
CA GLN A 352 15.63 -4.78 25.36
C GLN A 352 15.53 -5.45 26.75
N GLY A 353 14.89 -6.62 26.82
CA GLY A 353 14.68 -7.35 28.09
C GLY A 353 13.54 -6.82 28.95
N LEU A 354 12.90 -5.70 28.57
CA LEU A 354 11.81 -5.09 29.30
C LEU A 354 10.45 -5.55 28.74
N THR A 355 9.51 -5.86 29.62
CA THR A 355 8.16 -6.31 29.23
C THR A 355 7.22 -5.13 29.09
N CYS A 356 6.56 -5.01 27.95
CA CYS A 356 5.56 -4.00 27.63
C CYS A 356 4.23 -4.67 27.24
N LYS A 357 3.12 -3.95 27.34
CA LYS A 357 1.80 -4.44 26.91
C LYS A 357 1.05 -3.42 26.06
N ILE A 358 0.22 -3.91 25.17
CA ILE A 358 -0.83 -3.16 24.49
C ILE A 358 -2.14 -3.84 24.81
N ASN A 359 -3.02 -3.17 25.53
CA ASN A 359 -4.41 -3.58 25.66
C ASN A 359 -5.24 -2.73 24.72
N TYR A 360 -6.16 -3.32 23.98
CA TYR A 360 -7.05 -2.56 23.13
C TYR A 360 -8.45 -3.17 23.13
N ARG A 361 -9.46 -2.32 22.90
CA ARG A 361 -10.86 -2.74 22.98
C ARG A 361 -11.73 -1.92 22.05
N LEU A 362 -12.76 -2.58 21.52
CA LEU A 362 -13.88 -1.94 20.83
C LEU A 362 -14.83 -1.36 21.89
N GLU A 363 -15.12 -0.08 21.76
CA GLU A 363 -16.08 0.64 22.60
C GLU A 363 -17.50 0.55 22.02
N THR A 364 -18.51 0.88 22.83
CA THR A 364 -19.93 0.77 22.44
C THR A 364 -20.34 1.74 21.33
N ASP A 365 -19.62 2.86 21.18
CA ASP A 365 -19.78 3.82 20.09
C ASP A 365 -19.02 3.41 18.81
N GLY A 366 -18.40 2.23 18.84
CA GLY A 366 -17.60 1.64 17.76
C GLY A 366 -16.15 2.13 17.70
N SER A 367 -15.75 3.06 18.57
CA SER A 367 -14.36 3.53 18.63
C SER A 367 -13.45 2.46 19.21
N TYR A 368 -12.14 2.63 19.07
CA TYR A 368 -11.16 1.73 19.67
C TYR A 368 -10.26 2.48 20.65
N THR A 369 -10.21 1.99 21.89
CA THR A 369 -9.26 2.49 22.88
C THR A 369 -8.05 1.57 22.97
N PHE A 370 -6.86 2.15 22.97
CA PHE A 370 -5.57 1.49 23.13
C PHE A 370 -4.85 2.01 24.38
N ASP A 371 -4.50 1.11 25.28
CA ASP A 371 -3.72 1.35 26.48
C ASP A 371 -2.32 0.75 26.27
N TYR A 372 -1.33 1.62 26.06
CA TYR A 372 0.09 1.24 25.96
C TYR A 372 0.69 1.27 27.36
N ILE A 373 1.14 0.12 27.84
CA ILE A 373 1.62 -0.08 29.20
C ILE A 373 3.11 -0.33 29.14
N ASN A 374 3.88 0.54 29.78
CA ASN A 374 5.33 0.41 29.85
C ASN A 374 5.76 -0.58 30.96
N PRO A 375 7.07 -0.87 31.10
CA PRO A 375 7.56 -1.84 32.08
C PRO A 375 7.28 -1.48 33.54
N GLU A 376 7.17 -0.19 33.85
CA GLU A 376 6.83 0.30 35.20
C GLU A 376 5.30 0.31 35.46
N GLY A 377 4.48 -0.13 34.49
CA GLY A 377 3.03 -0.15 34.60
C GLY A 377 2.34 1.18 34.28
N LYS A 378 3.08 2.20 33.84
CA LYS A 378 2.51 3.47 33.40
C LYS A 378 1.75 3.28 32.09
N VAL A 379 0.54 3.83 32.04
CA VAL A 379 -0.38 3.69 30.90
C VAL A 379 -0.42 4.98 30.09
N VAL A 380 -0.35 4.85 28.77
CA VAL A 380 -0.71 5.89 27.80
C VAL A 380 -1.92 5.40 27.02
N THR A 381 -3.05 6.10 27.16
CA THR A 381 -4.30 5.76 26.48
C THR A 381 -4.48 6.61 25.22
N ILE A 382 -4.84 5.97 24.11
CA ILE A 382 -5.21 6.62 22.85
C ILE A 382 -6.59 6.11 22.44
N ASN A 383 -7.51 7.02 22.14
CA ASN A 383 -8.81 6.68 21.57
C ASN A 383 -8.80 6.99 20.06
N TYR A 384 -9.17 6.01 19.25
CA TYR A 384 -9.38 6.15 17.82
C TYR A 384 -10.88 6.14 17.51
N PRO A 385 -11.47 7.29 17.10
CA PRO A 385 -12.90 7.38 16.85
C PRO A 385 -13.33 6.51 15.66
N THR A 386 -14.61 6.16 15.62
CA THR A 386 -15.21 5.53 14.44
C THR A 386 -15.00 6.43 13.22
N ARG A 387 -14.31 5.92 12.21
CA ARG A 387 -14.37 6.53 10.88
C ARG A 387 -15.73 6.17 10.27
N PRO A 388 -16.52 7.14 9.77
CA PRO A 388 -17.77 6.82 9.11
C PRO A 388 -17.58 5.77 8.03
N ARG A 389 -18.43 4.74 8.01
CA ARG A 389 -18.50 3.76 6.91
C ARG A 389 -19.00 4.49 5.66
N GLY A 390 -18.06 4.96 4.84
CA GLY A 390 -18.33 5.50 3.50
C GLY A 390 -17.60 6.81 3.23
N GLY A 391 -16.73 6.82 2.22
CA GLY A 391 -16.17 8.04 1.63
C GLY A 391 -14.64 8.03 1.51
N GLN A 392 -14.16 8.01 0.26
CA GLN A 392 -12.82 8.38 -0.20
C GLN A 392 -12.01 9.27 0.76
N GLY A 393 -10.73 8.92 0.92
CA GLY A 393 -9.71 9.83 1.42
C GLY A 393 -9.69 11.12 0.61
N GLY A 394 -10.36 12.15 1.13
CA GLY A 394 -10.46 13.48 0.58
C GLY A 394 -9.66 14.47 1.43
N SER A 395 -8.72 15.13 0.75
CA SER A 395 -7.96 16.33 1.10
C SER A 395 -8.39 17.13 2.34
N GLY A 396 -7.45 17.32 3.27
CA GLY A 396 -7.49 18.41 4.24
C GLY A 396 -7.41 19.78 3.54
N GLY A 397 -8.56 20.43 3.44
CA GLY A 397 -8.68 21.83 3.05
C GLY A 397 -8.18 22.76 4.16
N ARG A 398 -7.37 23.75 3.75
CA ARG A 398 -6.92 24.89 4.55
C ARG A 398 -8.03 25.94 4.70
N GLY A 399 -8.02 26.64 5.83
CA GLY A 399 -8.61 27.97 6.07
C GLY A 399 -8.58 28.27 7.57
N GLN A 400 -7.59 29.01 8.09
CA GLN A 400 -7.64 30.45 8.46
C GLN A 400 -8.85 30.80 9.34
N GLY A 401 -8.78 31.47 10.50
CA GLY A 401 -7.75 32.28 11.13
C GLY A 401 -8.45 33.46 11.86
N GLY A 402 -8.05 33.74 13.11
CA GLY A 402 -8.48 34.90 13.92
C GLY A 402 -9.34 34.52 15.13
N GLY A 403 -9.08 34.89 16.38
CA GLY A 403 -8.08 35.77 16.99
C GLY A 403 -8.77 36.56 18.11
N GLN A 404 -8.40 36.36 19.38
CA GLN A 404 -8.48 37.41 20.41
C GLN A 404 -7.70 37.06 21.68
N ARG A 405 -7.10 38.11 22.25
CA ARG A 405 -6.17 38.16 23.38
C ARG A 405 -6.89 38.31 24.73
N GLY A 406 -6.18 37.89 25.79
CA GLY A 406 -6.34 38.30 27.19
C GLY A 406 -5.84 37.17 28.09
N GLY A 407 -4.79 37.23 28.92
CA GLY A 407 -4.15 38.36 29.60
C GLY A 407 -4.34 38.18 31.12
N GLY A 408 -3.39 37.58 31.84
CA GLY A 408 -3.44 37.48 33.31
C GLY A 408 -2.36 36.55 33.88
N GLY A 409 -1.34 37.12 34.54
CA GLY A 409 -0.13 36.41 34.97
C GLY A 409 -0.18 35.78 36.37
N GLY A 410 0.82 34.93 36.63
CA GLY A 410 1.22 34.43 37.95
C GLY A 410 2.69 33.99 37.89
N ARG A 411 3.49 34.44 38.86
CA ARG A 411 4.96 34.35 38.90
C ARG A 411 5.46 32.95 39.32
N ARG A 412 6.58 32.58 38.67
CA ARG A 412 7.75 31.78 39.11
C ARG A 412 7.60 30.86 40.33
N ASP A 413 7.85 29.57 40.09
CA ASP A 413 8.82 28.80 40.87
C ASP A 413 9.76 28.05 39.92
N SER A 414 11.05 28.30 40.10
CA SER A 414 12.17 27.76 39.34
C SER A 414 12.59 26.40 39.89
N ALA A 415 12.27 25.35 39.14
CA ALA A 415 12.94 24.05 39.23
C ALA A 415 13.73 23.82 37.94
N ALA A 416 15.00 23.44 38.08
CA ALA A 416 15.90 23.13 36.97
C ALA A 416 15.28 22.07 36.04
N PRO A 417 15.49 22.14 34.71
CA PRO A 417 14.87 21.21 33.78
C PRO A 417 15.52 19.83 33.93
N THR A 418 14.79 18.92 34.56
CA THR A 418 15.04 17.49 34.46
C THR A 418 14.94 17.12 32.98
N ILE A 419 16.07 16.82 32.34
CA ILE A 419 16.12 16.31 30.97
C ILE A 419 15.46 14.93 30.98
N VAL A 420 14.18 14.90 30.63
CA VAL A 420 13.46 13.66 30.33
C VAL A 420 14.05 13.10 29.04
N PRO A 421 14.57 11.86 29.00
CA PRO A 421 14.95 11.24 27.74
C PRO A 421 13.69 11.12 26.85
N ALA A 422 13.76 11.69 25.65
CA ALA A 422 12.65 11.67 24.70
C ALA A 422 12.36 10.24 24.19
N LYS A 423 11.07 9.97 24.03
CA LYS A 423 10.44 8.72 23.55
C LYS A 423 10.98 8.29 22.17
N PRO A 424 11.25 7.00 21.91
CA PRO A 424 11.44 6.49 20.54
C PRO A 424 10.12 6.59 19.76
N GLY A 425 10.09 7.38 18.69
CA GLY A 425 8.90 7.59 17.84
C GLY A 425 8.70 9.02 17.33
N ASP A 426 9.37 10.01 17.92
CA ASP A 426 9.19 11.43 17.55
C ASP A 426 10.31 12.00 16.66
N PHE A 427 11.35 11.22 16.33
CA PHE A 427 12.46 11.65 15.48
C PHE A 427 11.99 11.91 14.06
N GLN A 428 11.92 13.19 13.68
CA GLN A 428 11.24 13.61 12.48
C GLN A 428 12.16 14.43 11.59
N LEU A 429 12.35 13.99 10.34
CA LEU A 429 12.88 14.79 9.24
C LEU A 429 11.72 15.57 8.59
N THR A 430 11.90 16.88 8.42
CA THR A 430 10.95 17.76 7.74
C THR A 430 11.68 18.69 6.78
N SER A 431 10.91 19.33 5.90
CA SER A 431 11.38 20.43 5.08
C SER A 431 10.31 21.54 5.09
N PRO A 432 10.68 22.83 5.17
CA PRO A 432 9.70 23.92 5.11
C PRO A 432 9.08 24.08 3.72
N VAL A 433 9.70 23.51 2.67
CA VAL A 433 9.28 23.71 1.27
C VAL A 433 8.50 22.54 0.70
N VAL A 434 8.47 21.40 1.39
CA VAL A 434 7.77 20.20 0.92
C VAL A 434 7.34 19.34 2.11
N VAL A 435 6.07 18.93 2.09
CA VAL A 435 5.52 17.96 3.04
C VAL A 435 5.80 16.54 2.55
N ASN A 436 5.81 15.56 3.46
CA ASN A 436 5.96 14.16 3.08
C ASN A 436 4.85 13.73 2.10
N GLY A 437 5.22 13.07 1.00
CA GLY A 437 4.32 12.73 -0.10
C GLY A 437 4.10 13.87 -1.11
N GLY A 438 4.63 15.07 -0.84
CA GLY A 438 4.43 16.27 -1.66
C GLY A 438 5.30 16.32 -2.93
N SER A 439 5.07 17.35 -3.75
CA SER A 439 5.92 17.65 -4.90
C SER A 439 7.09 18.53 -4.46
N LEU A 440 8.32 18.14 -4.79
CA LEU A 440 9.51 18.95 -4.62
C LEU A 440 9.40 20.19 -5.52
N PRO A 441 9.54 21.42 -4.98
CA PRO A 441 9.49 22.63 -5.80
C PRO A 441 10.60 22.65 -6.87
N VAL A 442 10.31 23.27 -8.01
CA VAL A 442 11.19 23.30 -9.19
C VAL A 442 12.59 23.84 -8.89
N ASP A 443 12.72 24.76 -7.93
CA ASP A 443 14.01 25.34 -7.53
C ASP A 443 15.01 24.32 -6.99
N TYR A 444 14.53 23.16 -6.53
CA TYR A 444 15.34 22.05 -6.03
C TYR A 444 15.53 20.95 -7.07
N THR A 445 15.37 21.29 -8.36
CA THR A 445 15.48 20.38 -9.50
C THR A 445 16.33 21.04 -10.59
N CYS A 446 16.70 20.28 -11.64
CA CYS A 446 17.51 20.83 -12.72
C CYS A 446 16.75 21.84 -13.58
N ASP A 447 15.41 21.87 -13.50
CA ASP A 447 14.57 22.81 -14.25
C ASP A 447 14.39 24.16 -13.52
N GLY A 448 14.98 24.33 -12.34
CA GLY A 448 14.97 25.58 -11.57
C GLY A 448 16.36 25.96 -11.06
N ALA A 449 16.43 26.57 -9.88
CA ALA A 449 17.67 27.06 -9.28
C ALA A 449 18.73 25.98 -8.93
N SER A 450 18.41 24.68 -9.08
CA SER A 450 19.29 23.56 -8.74
C SER A 450 19.79 23.60 -7.28
N ALA A 451 19.01 24.19 -6.39
CA ALA A 451 19.35 24.34 -4.98
C ALA A 451 19.16 23.03 -4.20
N SER A 452 19.90 22.82 -3.12
CA SER A 452 19.62 21.69 -2.20
C SER A 452 18.39 22.00 -1.33
N PRO A 453 17.47 21.05 -1.11
CA PRO A 453 16.31 21.30 -0.27
C PRO A 453 16.74 21.57 1.17
N PRO A 454 16.21 22.62 1.84
CA PRO A 454 16.44 22.82 3.26
C PRO A 454 15.76 21.67 4.02
N VAL A 455 16.50 21.05 4.94
CA VAL A 455 15.99 19.96 5.79
C VAL A 455 16.17 20.30 7.26
N ALA A 456 15.20 19.96 8.07
CA ALA A 456 15.22 20.17 9.51
C ALA A 456 14.80 18.89 10.23
N TRP A 457 15.20 18.76 11.48
CA TRP A 457 14.78 17.65 12.30
C TRP A 457 14.63 18.01 13.77
N LYS A 458 13.80 17.22 14.44
CA LYS A 458 13.52 17.35 15.87
C LYS A 458 13.51 15.98 16.54
N ASN A 459 13.62 16.00 17.86
CA ASN A 459 13.48 14.83 18.74
C ASN A 459 14.47 13.69 18.38
N ALA A 460 15.74 14.02 18.19
CA ALA A 460 16.79 13.02 18.06
C ALA A 460 16.82 12.10 19.29
N PRO A 461 16.97 10.78 19.12
CA PRO A 461 16.96 9.85 20.23
C PRO A 461 18.13 10.12 21.19
N ALA A 462 17.92 9.78 22.47
CA ALA A 462 19.00 9.82 23.46
C ALA A 462 20.20 8.96 22.99
N GLY A 463 21.41 9.43 23.26
CA GLY A 463 22.63 8.76 22.80
C GLY A 463 23.07 9.12 21.38
N THR A 464 22.31 9.95 20.64
CA THR A 464 22.77 10.47 19.34
C THR A 464 24.02 11.32 19.53
N LYS A 465 25.06 11.03 18.75
CA LYS A 465 26.31 11.81 18.69
C LYS A 465 26.56 12.45 17.33
N ALA A 466 25.97 11.90 16.27
CA ALA A 466 26.05 12.46 14.92
C ALA A 466 24.79 12.15 14.10
N PHE A 467 24.58 12.88 13.00
CA PHE A 467 23.57 12.55 11.99
C PHE A 467 24.17 12.30 10.61
N ALA A 468 23.39 11.65 9.75
CA ALA A 468 23.64 11.58 8.30
C ALA A 468 22.35 11.79 7.52
N VAL A 469 22.44 12.42 6.34
CA VAL A 469 21.33 12.63 5.39
C VAL A 469 21.71 12.03 4.04
N VAL A 470 20.82 11.24 3.47
CA VAL A 470 20.97 10.67 2.12
C VAL A 470 19.71 10.94 1.30
N MET A 471 19.86 11.41 0.06
CA MET A 471 18.76 11.51 -0.91
C MET A 471 19.02 10.60 -2.10
N HIS A 472 18.05 9.75 -2.46
CA HIS A 472 18.17 8.83 -3.59
C HIS A 472 16.84 8.52 -4.27
N HIS A 473 16.88 7.96 -5.48
CA HIS A 473 15.73 7.32 -6.14
C HIS A 473 16.12 5.98 -6.75
N TYR A 474 15.14 5.08 -6.88
CA TYR A 474 15.26 3.85 -7.65
C TYR A 474 14.59 4.02 -9.02
N PRO A 475 15.29 3.78 -10.14
CA PRO A 475 14.67 3.74 -11.46
C PRO A 475 13.57 2.68 -11.55
N PRO A 476 12.55 2.87 -12.41
CA PRO A 476 11.55 1.82 -12.64
C PRO A 476 12.23 0.51 -13.06
N GLY A 477 11.96 -0.57 -12.32
CA GLY A 477 12.54 -1.90 -12.59
C GLY A 477 13.88 -2.19 -11.90
N GLU A 478 14.49 -1.21 -11.22
CA GLU A 478 15.73 -1.38 -10.46
C GLU A 478 15.47 -1.26 -8.96
N THR A 479 15.88 -2.24 -8.16
CA THR A 479 15.65 -2.25 -6.70
C THR A 479 16.93 -2.22 -5.87
N GLU A 480 18.10 -2.38 -6.50
CA GLU A 480 19.39 -2.51 -5.82
C GLU A 480 20.36 -1.36 -6.12
N GLU A 481 20.24 -0.72 -7.29
CA GLU A 481 21.13 0.36 -7.74
C GLU A 481 20.40 1.70 -7.74
N PRO A 482 20.47 2.50 -6.66
CA PRO A 482 19.82 3.80 -6.63
C PRO A 482 20.66 4.88 -7.33
N HIS A 483 19.98 5.83 -7.96
CA HIS A 483 20.56 7.14 -8.22
C HIS A 483 20.60 7.96 -6.92
N VAL A 484 21.81 8.26 -6.45
CA VAL A 484 22.06 9.04 -5.24
C VAL A 484 22.30 10.49 -5.63
N TYR A 485 21.58 11.40 -4.97
CA TYR A 485 21.61 12.85 -5.23
C TYR A 485 22.33 13.63 -4.14
N TRP A 486 22.33 13.11 -2.90
CA TRP A 486 22.93 13.80 -1.77
C TRP A 486 23.41 12.83 -0.71
N VAL A 487 24.61 13.06 -0.18
CA VAL A 487 25.19 12.31 0.95
C VAL A 487 25.89 13.30 1.87
N VAL A 488 25.40 13.42 3.10
CA VAL A 488 26.01 14.22 4.17
C VAL A 488 26.09 13.36 5.42
N TYR A 489 27.21 13.35 6.12
CA TYR A 489 27.42 12.50 7.30
C TYR A 489 28.30 13.19 8.34
N ASN A 490 28.39 12.62 9.54
CA ASN A 490 29.04 13.24 10.69
C ASN A 490 28.53 14.68 10.93
N ILE A 491 27.23 14.88 10.76
CA ILE A 491 26.56 16.14 11.10
C ILE A 491 26.55 16.24 12.63
N PRO A 492 27.04 17.35 13.23
CA PRO A 492 27.09 17.49 14.68
C PRO A 492 25.72 17.33 15.35
N VAL A 493 25.66 16.67 16.51
CA VAL A 493 24.39 16.42 17.25
C VAL A 493 23.62 17.70 17.62
N ALA A 494 24.33 18.81 17.81
CA ALA A 494 23.75 20.11 18.11
C ALA A 494 22.93 20.66 16.92
N THR A 495 23.28 20.28 15.70
CA THR A 495 22.60 20.71 14.48
C THR A 495 21.16 20.18 14.44
N LYS A 496 20.22 21.05 14.07
CA LYS A 496 18.79 20.74 13.91
C LYS A 496 18.29 20.94 12.49
N ALA A 497 19.11 21.49 11.60
CA ALA A 497 18.77 21.70 10.20
C ALA A 497 20.01 21.85 9.34
N ILE A 498 19.89 21.50 8.07
CA ILE A 498 20.81 21.90 7.00
C ILE A 498 20.07 22.94 6.15
N PRO A 499 20.49 24.21 6.17
CA PRO A 499 19.94 25.24 5.31
C PRO A 499 20.11 24.91 3.83
N GLN A 500 19.29 25.54 2.99
CA GLN A 500 19.44 25.46 1.54
C GLN A 500 20.86 25.84 1.13
N ASN A 501 21.45 25.03 0.25
CA ASN A 501 22.81 25.19 -0.29
C ASN A 501 23.94 25.21 0.74
N ASP A 502 23.70 24.82 1.99
CA ASP A 502 24.76 24.75 3.00
C ASP A 502 25.87 23.80 2.58
N THR A 503 27.12 24.26 2.73
CA THR A 503 28.34 23.52 2.37
C THR A 503 29.26 23.19 3.52
N VAL A 504 28.88 23.57 4.74
CA VAL A 504 29.77 23.60 5.91
C VAL A 504 29.37 22.52 6.93
N ILE A 505 28.09 22.21 7.04
CA ILE A 505 27.55 21.28 8.03
C ILE A 505 27.81 19.83 7.60
N GLY A 506 28.61 19.13 8.41
CA GLY A 506 28.94 17.72 8.19
C GLY A 506 29.91 17.50 7.04
N ALA A 507 30.37 16.26 6.91
CA ALA A 507 31.18 15.80 5.79
C ALA A 507 30.30 15.38 4.61
N ARG A 508 30.84 15.45 3.39
CA ARG A 508 30.10 15.13 2.16
C ARG A 508 30.61 13.87 1.48
N GLY A 509 29.66 13.07 1.01
CA GLY A 509 29.92 11.91 0.15
C GLY A 509 29.67 12.23 -1.32
N VAL A 510 30.21 11.39 -2.20
CA VAL A 510 30.02 11.50 -3.65
C VAL A 510 28.66 10.95 -4.06
N ASN A 511 27.97 11.65 -4.96
CA ASN A 511 26.68 11.23 -5.52
C ASN A 511 26.88 10.42 -6.83
N THR A 512 25.90 9.65 -7.28
CA THR A 512 26.07 8.82 -8.50
C THR A 512 25.80 9.57 -9.80
N VAL A 513 25.10 10.72 -9.74
CA VAL A 513 24.66 11.48 -10.92
C VAL A 513 25.82 12.21 -11.60
N ASN A 514 26.65 12.92 -10.82
CA ASN A 514 27.81 13.64 -11.36
C ASN A 514 29.14 13.27 -10.69
N ARG A 515 29.13 12.30 -9.76
CA ARG A 515 30.32 11.79 -9.06
C ARG A 515 31.08 12.84 -8.26
N ARG A 516 30.40 13.90 -7.81
CA ARG A 516 30.98 14.95 -6.95
C ARG A 516 30.42 14.91 -5.54
N ALA A 517 31.18 15.44 -4.59
CA ALA A 517 30.78 15.55 -3.18
C ALA A 517 29.88 16.76 -2.94
N GLN A 518 28.70 16.75 -3.55
CA GLN A 518 27.70 17.83 -3.48
C GLN A 518 26.30 17.28 -3.70
N TYR A 519 25.30 18.11 -3.41
CA TYR A 519 23.95 17.90 -3.93
C TYR A 519 23.95 17.97 -5.46
N THR A 520 23.25 17.04 -6.11
CA THR A 520 22.91 17.12 -7.52
C THR A 520 21.39 17.12 -7.64
N PRO A 521 20.78 18.06 -8.38
CA PRO A 521 19.34 18.13 -8.46
C PRO A 521 18.75 16.96 -9.28
N PRO A 522 17.56 16.45 -8.89
CA PRO A 522 16.72 15.63 -9.75
C PRO A 522 16.61 16.16 -11.18
N CYS A 523 16.90 15.29 -12.15
CA CYS A 523 16.85 15.63 -13.57
C CYS A 523 16.43 14.43 -14.44
N SER A 524 15.29 13.81 -14.10
CA SER A 524 14.73 12.67 -14.84
C SER A 524 14.52 13.03 -16.32
N GLN A 525 14.97 12.20 -17.26
CA GLN A 525 14.78 12.45 -18.71
C GLN A 525 13.50 11.81 -19.27
N GLY A 526 12.90 10.85 -18.55
CA GLY A 526 11.68 10.14 -18.97
C GLY A 526 10.39 10.74 -18.41
N PRO A 527 9.24 10.52 -19.08
CA PRO A 527 7.94 11.04 -18.65
C PRO A 527 7.50 10.44 -17.31
N GLY A 528 6.57 11.14 -16.67
CA GLY A 528 5.90 10.68 -15.46
C GLY A 528 6.64 11.01 -14.16
N LYS A 529 5.85 11.12 -13.10
CA LYS A 529 6.29 11.38 -11.73
C LYS A 529 7.36 10.40 -11.24
N LYS A 530 8.40 10.93 -10.62
CA LYS A 530 9.47 10.17 -9.95
C LYS A 530 9.47 10.48 -8.45
N TRP A 531 9.75 9.47 -7.64
CA TRP A 531 9.80 9.59 -6.19
C TRP A 531 11.25 9.56 -5.70
N TYR A 532 11.60 10.50 -4.84
CA TYR A 532 12.90 10.64 -4.21
C TYR A 532 12.76 10.47 -2.70
N ILE A 533 13.68 9.73 -2.11
CA ILE A 533 13.68 9.34 -0.71
C ILE A 533 14.80 10.11 -0.02
N LEU A 534 14.45 11.06 0.85
CA LEU A 534 15.39 11.68 1.79
C LEU A 534 15.34 10.92 3.11
N THR A 535 16.48 10.39 3.56
CA THR A 535 16.59 9.66 4.82
C THR A 535 17.57 10.37 5.74
N LEU A 536 17.14 10.64 6.97
CA LEU A 536 17.95 11.11 8.07
C LEU A 536 18.25 9.94 9.02
N TYR A 537 19.51 9.78 9.40
CA TYR A 537 19.98 8.78 10.35
C TYR A 537 20.49 9.49 11.61
N ALA A 538 20.07 9.03 12.79
CA ALA A 538 20.69 9.39 14.08
C ALA A 538 21.67 8.29 14.47
N LEU A 539 22.91 8.66 14.78
CA LEU A 539 24.02 7.73 15.00
C LEU A 539 24.53 7.81 16.43
N SER A 540 24.86 6.66 17.03
CA SER A 540 25.43 6.54 18.39
C SER A 540 26.87 7.05 18.50
N GLU A 541 27.54 7.27 17.38
CA GLU A 541 28.90 7.79 17.24
C GLU A 541 29.11 8.33 15.82
N GLU A 542 30.20 9.10 15.63
CA GLU A 542 30.65 9.46 14.28
C GLU A 542 31.16 8.22 13.53
N VAL A 543 31.04 8.26 12.20
CA VAL A 543 31.46 7.17 11.33
C VAL A 543 32.71 7.55 10.54
N LYS A 544 33.53 6.55 10.22
CA LYS A 544 34.70 6.68 9.35
C LYS A 544 34.53 5.72 8.18
N PRO A 545 33.76 6.10 7.14
CA PRO A 545 33.56 5.24 5.98
C PRO A 545 34.86 5.04 5.21
N GLU A 546 35.19 3.80 4.86
CA GLU A 546 36.35 3.50 4.03
C GLU A 546 36.09 3.92 2.58
N ALA A 547 36.92 4.79 2.03
CA ALA A 547 36.79 5.23 0.65
C ALA A 547 38.12 5.73 0.05
N THR A 548 38.40 5.31 -1.19
CA THR A 548 39.59 5.74 -1.95
C THR A 548 39.32 6.93 -2.87
N ARG A 549 38.06 7.15 -3.28
CA ARG A 549 37.64 8.21 -4.22
C ARG A 549 36.45 9.04 -3.71
N GLY A 550 36.36 9.21 -2.39
CA GLY A 550 35.25 9.86 -1.71
C GLY A 550 34.17 8.87 -1.26
N VAL A 551 33.46 9.22 -0.19
CA VAL A 551 32.50 8.33 0.48
C VAL A 551 31.23 8.16 -0.35
N THR A 552 30.90 6.93 -0.76
CA THR A 552 29.62 6.62 -1.42
C THR A 552 28.51 6.40 -0.39
N ARG A 553 27.25 6.34 -0.85
CA ARG A 553 26.12 5.94 0.00
C ARG A 553 26.36 4.56 0.61
N GLU A 554 26.89 3.62 -0.15
CA GLU A 554 27.09 2.23 0.24
C GLU A 554 28.20 2.12 1.28
N ALA A 555 29.32 2.81 1.08
CA ALA A 555 30.40 2.89 2.07
C ALA A 555 29.89 3.52 3.38
N LEU A 556 29.07 4.58 3.28
CA LEU A 556 28.46 5.22 4.44
C LEU A 556 27.49 4.28 5.17
N LEU A 557 26.60 3.58 4.45
CA LEU A 557 25.65 2.62 5.04
C LEU A 557 26.37 1.48 5.76
N THR A 558 27.44 0.95 5.16
CA THR A 558 28.31 -0.05 5.80
C THR A 558 28.92 0.50 7.10
N ALA A 559 29.46 1.72 7.07
CA ALA A 559 30.06 2.34 8.25
C ALA A 559 29.05 2.69 9.37
N MET A 560 27.77 2.90 9.01
CA MET A 560 26.67 3.15 9.94
C MET A 560 26.06 1.88 10.54
N LYS A 561 26.35 0.69 9.97
CA LYS A 561 25.79 -0.58 10.46
C LYS A 561 26.13 -0.78 11.94
N GLY A 562 25.10 -1.08 12.75
CA GLY A 562 25.22 -1.24 14.21
C GLY A 562 25.31 0.08 15.00
N LYS A 563 25.34 1.25 14.34
CA LYS A 563 25.43 2.58 14.97
C LYS A 563 24.17 3.41 14.80
N ILE A 564 23.22 2.96 13.98
CA ILE A 564 21.95 3.68 13.75
C ILE A 564 21.03 3.50 14.96
N LEU A 565 20.72 4.61 15.62
CA LEU A 565 19.77 4.67 16.74
C LEU A 565 18.33 4.89 16.26
N ALA A 566 18.16 5.69 15.20
CA ALA A 566 16.86 5.92 14.57
C ALA A 566 17.03 6.43 13.15
N THR A 567 15.96 6.29 12.36
CA THR A 567 15.87 6.84 11.01
C THR A 567 14.56 7.60 10.83
N SER A 568 14.57 8.64 10.00
CA SER A 568 13.37 9.36 9.59
C SER A 568 13.41 9.60 8.08
N VAL A 569 12.27 9.47 7.40
CA VAL A 569 12.17 9.54 5.94
C VAL A 569 11.20 10.64 5.50
N LEU A 570 11.61 11.39 4.49
CA LEU A 570 10.80 12.35 3.77
C LEU A 570 10.74 11.93 2.29
N ASN A 571 9.59 11.43 1.84
CA ASN A 571 9.35 11.09 0.45
C ASN A 571 8.83 12.32 -0.30
N VAL A 572 9.48 12.65 -1.42
CA VAL A 572 9.09 13.78 -2.27
C VAL A 572 9.02 13.32 -3.70
N SER A 573 8.15 13.94 -4.50
CA SER A 573 8.01 13.61 -5.92
C SER A 573 8.38 14.78 -6.80
N TYR A 574 8.86 14.52 -8.01
CA TYR A 574 8.97 15.54 -9.05
C TYR A 574 8.58 14.94 -10.39
N GLU A 575 7.82 15.70 -11.16
CA GLU A 575 7.39 15.34 -12.50
C GLU A 575 7.77 16.49 -13.43
N ARG A 576 8.68 16.21 -14.36
CA ARG A 576 9.03 17.18 -15.40
C ARG A 576 7.85 17.27 -16.36
N GLN A 577 7.35 18.48 -16.56
CA GLN A 577 6.46 18.75 -17.69
C GLN A 577 7.28 18.58 -18.96
N SER A 578 6.73 17.91 -19.98
CA SER A 578 7.39 17.75 -21.27
C SER A 578 7.79 19.14 -21.78
N GLN A 579 9.10 19.40 -21.83
CA GLN A 579 9.63 20.55 -22.56
C GLN A 579 9.24 20.32 -24.02
N ASN A 580 8.36 21.17 -24.57
CA ASN A 580 8.16 21.19 -26.02
C ASN A 580 9.54 21.51 -26.64
N PRO A 581 10.08 20.65 -27.52
CA PRO A 581 11.19 21.05 -28.38
C PRO A 581 10.79 22.19 -29.32
#